data_AF-A0A7K7ET23-F1
#
_entry.id   AF-A0A7K7ET23-F1
#
_cell.length_a   1.000
_cell.length_b   1.000
_cell.length_c   1.000
_cell.angle_alpha   90.00
_cell.angle_beta   90.00
_cell.angle_gamma   90.00
#
_symmetry.space_group_name_H-M   'P 1'
#
loop_
_entity.id
_entity.type
_entity.pdbx_description
1 polymer ?
#
loop_
_entity_poly.entity_id
_entity_poly.type
_entity_poly.pdbx_seq_one_letter_code
_entity_poly.pdbx_strand_id
1 'polypeptide(L)'
;MEQPVQTETWKAQSLEELVRILHQIFAEDKVSVDEVQALMESYESNPEEWLQYAKFDQYRYTRNLVDNGNGKFNLMILCWGEGHGSSIHDHTDSHCFMKILQGNLKETLFEWPGKKGNGEMTKKSERVLRENQCAYINDSIGLHRVENISHTEPAVSLHLYSPPFDTCNTFDQRTGHKHKVTMTFYSQFGERTVCVSTRCGAPH
;
A
#
# COMPACT_ATOMS: atom_id res chain seq x y z
N MET A 1 -26.69 30.16 -1.22
CA MET A 1 -26.00 30.00 -2.52
C MET A 1 -24.64 29.40 -2.21
N GLU A 2 -24.55 28.08 -2.19
CA GLU A 2 -23.26 27.39 -2.16
C GLU A 2 -22.66 27.50 -3.55
N GLN A 3 -21.47 28.09 -3.64
CA GLN A 3 -20.70 28.09 -4.88
C GLN A 3 -20.19 26.67 -5.14
N PRO A 4 -20.20 26.18 -6.38
CA PRO A 4 -19.59 24.90 -6.69
C PRO A 4 -18.08 25.04 -6.50
N VAL A 5 -17.50 24.21 -5.63
CA VAL A 5 -16.05 24.04 -5.55
C VAL A 5 -15.62 23.40 -6.87
N GLN A 6 -14.96 24.17 -7.74
CA GLN A 6 -14.24 23.62 -8.87
C GLN A 6 -13.09 22.78 -8.31
N THR A 7 -13.27 21.47 -8.23
CA THR A 7 -12.15 20.55 -8.04
C THR A 7 -11.40 20.51 -9.36
N GLU A 8 -10.24 21.17 -9.43
CA GLU A 8 -9.30 20.93 -10.52
C GLU A 8 -8.97 19.44 -10.54
N THR A 9 -9.38 18.75 -11.60
CA THR A 9 -9.04 17.34 -11.77
C THR A 9 -7.62 17.27 -12.30
N TRP A 10 -6.67 17.11 -11.38
CA TRP A 10 -5.29 16.83 -11.73
C TRP A 10 -5.20 15.56 -12.57
N LYS A 11 -4.43 15.61 -13.67
CA LYS A 11 -4.06 14.44 -14.45
C LYS A 11 -2.54 14.35 -14.53
N ALA A 12 -1.94 13.38 -13.85
CA ALA A 12 -0.51 13.16 -13.91
C ALA A 12 -0.12 12.49 -15.23
N GLN A 13 0.81 13.08 -15.97
CA GLN A 13 1.27 12.55 -17.27
C GLN A 13 2.42 11.54 -17.12
N SER A 14 3.08 11.51 -15.96
CA SER A 14 4.16 10.58 -15.62
C SER A 14 4.21 10.32 -14.11
N LEU A 15 4.96 9.31 -13.67
CA LEU A 15 5.22 9.04 -12.26
C LEU A 15 5.93 10.22 -11.58
N GLU A 16 6.86 10.87 -12.27
CA GLU A 16 7.56 12.06 -11.75
C GLU A 16 6.57 13.21 -11.51
N GLU A 17 5.66 13.45 -12.45
CA GLU A 17 4.63 14.47 -12.29
C GLU A 17 3.64 14.09 -11.17
N LEU A 18 3.25 12.82 -11.07
CA LEU A 18 2.43 12.32 -9.97
C LEU A 18 3.08 12.64 -8.61
N VAL A 19 4.37 12.31 -8.44
CA VAL A 19 5.12 12.62 -7.21
C VAL A 19 5.11 14.13 -6.95
N ARG A 20 5.41 14.96 -7.97
CA ARG A 20 5.41 16.42 -7.84
C ARG A 20 4.06 16.98 -7.36
N ILE A 21 2.94 16.51 -7.91
CA ILE A 21 1.60 16.97 -7.52
C ILE A 21 1.25 16.45 -6.12
N LEU A 22 1.61 15.21 -5.76
CA LEU A 22 1.43 14.70 -4.40
C LEU A 22 2.16 15.57 -3.36
N HIS A 23 3.39 16.01 -3.65
CA HIS A 23 4.10 16.95 -2.77
C HIS A 23 3.33 18.28 -2.59
N GLN A 24 2.63 18.77 -3.62
CA GLN A 24 1.81 19.98 -3.53
C GLN A 24 0.56 19.75 -2.68
N ILE A 25 -0.20 18.68 -2.95
CA ILE A 25 -1.42 18.35 -2.19
C ILE A 25 -1.09 18.15 -0.70
N PHE A 26 -0.06 17.35 -0.41
CA PHE A 26 0.34 17.09 0.97
C PHE A 26 1.10 18.28 1.61
N ALA A 27 1.47 19.33 0.89
CA ALA A 27 2.00 20.54 1.53
C ALA A 27 0.93 21.24 2.38
N GLU A 28 -0.35 21.12 1.99
CA GLU A 28 -1.49 21.67 2.72
C GLU A 28 -1.75 20.94 4.05
N ASP A 29 -2.53 21.57 4.93
CA ASP A 29 -2.89 21.00 6.24
C ASP A 29 -4.08 20.05 6.17
N LYS A 30 -4.93 20.20 5.13
CA LYS A 30 -6.11 19.37 4.90
C LYS A 30 -5.96 18.71 3.55
N VAL A 31 -5.93 17.38 3.54
CA VAL A 31 -5.82 16.60 2.31
C VAL A 31 -7.16 15.91 2.05
N SER A 32 -7.70 16.11 0.86
CA SER A 32 -8.92 15.42 0.41
C SER A 32 -8.56 14.00 -0.05
N VAL A 33 -9.18 12.99 0.56
CA VAL A 33 -9.01 11.59 0.15
C VAL A 33 -9.44 11.39 -1.31
N ASP A 34 -10.57 11.96 -1.70
CA ASP A 34 -11.11 11.79 -3.05
C ASP A 34 -10.19 12.43 -4.12
N GLU A 35 -9.57 13.55 -3.79
CA GLU A 35 -8.61 14.23 -4.68
C GLU A 35 -7.34 13.39 -4.89
N VAL A 36 -6.75 12.87 -3.81
CA VAL A 36 -5.56 12.02 -3.89
C VAL A 36 -5.86 10.72 -4.63
N GLN A 37 -7.01 10.09 -4.34
CA GLN A 37 -7.41 8.86 -5.02
C GLN A 37 -7.64 9.11 -6.52
N ALA A 38 -8.33 10.20 -6.89
CA ALA A 38 -8.53 10.57 -8.29
C ALA A 38 -7.22 10.87 -9.01
N LEU A 39 -6.29 11.60 -8.36
CA LEU A 39 -4.97 11.87 -8.91
C LEU A 39 -4.17 10.58 -9.14
N MET A 40 -4.11 9.69 -8.16
CA MET A 40 -3.44 8.41 -8.32
C MET A 40 -4.08 7.59 -9.44
N GLU A 41 -5.41 7.53 -9.53
CA GLU A 41 -6.12 6.84 -10.60
C GLU A 41 -5.83 7.45 -11.98
N SER A 42 -5.70 8.78 -12.08
CA SER A 42 -5.44 9.52 -13.32
C SER A 42 -4.10 9.22 -14.00
N TYR A 43 -3.11 8.78 -13.24
CA TYR A 43 -1.81 8.34 -13.76
C TYR A 43 -1.99 7.02 -14.52
N GLU A 44 -1.75 7.01 -15.83
CA GLU A 44 -1.73 5.77 -16.60
C GLU A 44 -0.38 5.06 -16.38
N SER A 45 -0.41 3.84 -15.85
CA SER A 45 0.81 3.08 -15.55
C SER A 45 1.70 2.92 -16.79
N ASN A 46 2.96 3.32 -16.65
CA ASN A 46 3.99 3.13 -17.67
C ASN A 46 5.19 2.39 -17.06
N PRO A 47 5.42 1.10 -17.42
CA PRO A 47 6.53 0.32 -16.89
C PRO A 47 7.90 0.99 -16.98
N GLU A 48 8.17 1.74 -18.05
CA GLU A 48 9.46 2.41 -18.24
C GLU A 48 9.80 3.40 -17.11
N GLU A 49 8.79 3.97 -16.45
CA GLU A 49 8.96 4.96 -15.39
C GLU A 49 9.23 4.31 -14.02
N TRP A 50 8.63 3.15 -13.77
CA TRP A 50 8.63 2.53 -12.44
C TRP A 50 9.46 1.24 -12.33
N LEU A 51 9.92 0.65 -13.45
CA LEU A 51 10.66 -0.62 -13.46
C LEU A 51 11.91 -0.59 -12.59
N GLN A 52 12.57 0.57 -12.47
CA GLN A 52 13.73 0.76 -11.58
C GLN A 52 13.44 0.42 -10.10
N TYR A 53 12.19 0.60 -9.66
CA TYR A 53 11.72 0.30 -8.30
C TYR A 53 11.13 -1.12 -8.18
N ALA A 54 10.83 -1.79 -9.29
CA ALA A 54 10.14 -3.08 -9.31
C ALA A 54 11.07 -4.26 -8.99
N LYS A 55 11.54 -4.33 -7.74
CA LYS A 55 12.47 -5.37 -7.28
C LYS A 55 11.74 -6.48 -6.57
N PHE A 56 11.60 -7.63 -7.23
CA PHE A 56 10.93 -8.81 -6.68
C PHE A 56 11.83 -9.62 -5.75
N ASP A 57 11.19 -10.43 -4.91
CA ASP A 57 11.79 -11.52 -4.13
C ASP A 57 11.01 -12.80 -4.46
N GLN A 58 11.65 -13.96 -4.40
CA GLN A 58 11.03 -15.22 -4.80
C GLN A 58 9.92 -15.68 -3.84
N TYR A 59 10.06 -15.39 -2.55
CA TYR A 59 9.27 -16.04 -1.49
C TYR A 59 8.21 -15.14 -0.86
N ARG A 60 8.34 -13.83 -1.03
CA ARG A 60 7.43 -12.85 -0.44
C ARG A 60 7.33 -11.59 -1.30
N TYR A 61 6.23 -10.86 -1.14
CA TYR A 61 6.12 -9.55 -1.74
C TYR A 61 7.16 -8.61 -1.13
N THR A 62 7.61 -7.63 -1.92
CA THR A 62 8.61 -6.64 -1.49
C THR A 62 7.99 -5.25 -1.40
N ARG A 63 8.61 -4.38 -0.60
CA ARG A 63 8.24 -2.96 -0.45
C ARG A 63 9.43 -2.11 -0.89
N ASN A 64 9.25 -1.30 -1.93
CA ASN A 64 10.31 -0.54 -2.58
C ASN A 64 9.97 0.95 -2.50
N LEU A 65 10.67 1.70 -1.63
CA LEU A 65 10.41 3.12 -1.44
C LEU A 65 10.74 3.89 -2.72
N VAL A 66 9.78 4.66 -3.22
CA VAL A 66 9.90 5.52 -4.40
C VAL A 66 10.23 6.94 -3.97
N ASP A 67 9.47 7.47 -3.00
CA ASP A 67 9.60 8.83 -2.51
C ASP A 67 9.24 8.87 -1.01
N ASN A 68 10.02 9.60 -0.21
CA ASN A 68 9.82 9.77 1.24
C ASN A 68 8.93 10.97 1.60
N GLY A 69 8.29 11.57 0.59
CA GLY A 69 7.43 12.74 0.70
C GLY A 69 8.15 13.94 1.28
N ASN A 70 7.34 14.87 1.77
CA ASN A 70 7.77 16.04 2.53
C ASN A 70 7.67 15.79 4.06
N GLY A 71 7.82 14.53 4.48
CA GLY A 71 7.59 14.07 5.85
C GLY A 71 6.13 13.78 6.20
N LYS A 72 5.18 14.06 5.31
CA LYS A 72 3.74 13.80 5.51
C LYS A 72 3.21 12.56 4.81
N PHE A 73 3.95 11.97 3.88
CA PHE A 73 3.58 10.71 3.24
C PHE A 73 4.80 9.90 2.82
N ASN A 74 4.61 8.59 2.62
CA ASN A 74 5.55 7.71 1.92
C ASN A 74 4.88 7.17 0.67
N LEU A 75 5.59 7.18 -0.46
CA LEU A 75 5.18 6.55 -1.69
C LEU A 75 6.09 5.36 -1.99
N MET A 76 5.52 4.19 -2.22
CA MET A 76 6.29 2.97 -2.44
C MET A 76 5.61 2.02 -3.43
N ILE A 77 6.41 1.24 -4.14
CA ILE A 77 5.95 0.18 -5.01
C ILE A 77 6.06 -1.16 -4.28
N LEU A 78 4.96 -1.89 -4.27
CA LEU A 78 4.93 -3.28 -3.82
C LEU A 78 4.94 -4.20 -5.04
N CYS A 79 5.82 -5.19 -5.00
CA CYS A 79 5.96 -6.20 -6.04
C CYS A 79 5.49 -7.55 -5.49
N TRP A 80 4.54 -8.15 -6.18
CA TRP A 80 3.86 -9.38 -5.77
C TRP A 80 4.18 -10.47 -6.79
N GLY A 81 4.98 -11.46 -6.40
CA GLY A 81 5.16 -12.66 -7.19
C GLY A 81 3.87 -13.48 -7.29
N GLU A 82 3.93 -14.57 -8.04
CA GLU A 82 2.82 -15.51 -8.21
C GLU A 82 2.36 -16.07 -6.86
N GLY A 83 1.06 -15.98 -6.56
CA GLY A 83 0.48 -16.46 -5.31
C GLY A 83 0.90 -15.69 -4.05
N HIS A 84 1.66 -14.60 -4.17
CA HIS A 84 2.07 -13.81 -3.00
C HIS A 84 0.88 -13.08 -2.38
N GLY A 85 0.87 -12.98 -1.06
CA GLY A 85 -0.15 -12.25 -0.33
C GLY A 85 0.35 -11.67 0.98
N SER A 86 -0.36 -10.65 1.46
CA SER A 86 -0.12 -10.06 2.76
C SER A 86 -0.78 -10.88 3.88
N SER A 87 -0.39 -10.62 5.12
CA SER A 87 -1.25 -10.92 6.27
C SER A 87 -2.49 -10.01 6.28
N ILE A 88 -3.47 -10.33 7.12
CA ILE A 88 -4.50 -9.34 7.49
C ILE A 88 -3.80 -8.28 8.33
N HIS A 89 -3.97 -7.00 8.02
CA HIS A 89 -3.26 -5.92 8.72
C HIS A 89 -4.05 -4.62 8.80
N ASP A 90 -3.63 -3.76 9.73
CA ASP A 90 -4.06 -2.38 9.90
C ASP A 90 -3.07 -1.39 9.26
N HIS A 91 -3.39 -0.10 9.36
CA HIS A 91 -2.64 1.01 8.77
C HIS A 91 -2.16 2.05 9.79
N THR A 92 -2.25 1.74 11.09
CA THR A 92 -1.69 2.58 12.19
C THR A 92 -2.16 4.03 12.10
N ASP A 93 -3.48 4.20 12.06
CA ASP A 93 -4.17 5.51 11.97
C ASP A 93 -3.76 6.35 10.76
N SER A 94 -3.24 5.72 9.70
CA SER A 94 -2.82 6.38 8.47
C SER A 94 -3.77 6.09 7.31
N HIS A 95 -3.86 7.03 6.38
CA HIS A 95 -4.48 6.84 5.07
C HIS A 95 -3.63 5.90 4.22
N CYS A 96 -4.28 4.96 3.52
CA CYS A 96 -3.63 4.04 2.58
C CYS A 96 -4.35 4.13 1.23
N PHE A 97 -3.61 4.53 0.21
CA PHE A 97 -4.04 4.48 -1.18
C PHE A 97 -3.26 3.39 -1.89
N MET A 98 -3.94 2.53 -2.64
CA MET A 98 -3.34 1.42 -3.38
C MET A 98 -3.81 1.46 -4.83
N LYS A 99 -2.92 1.86 -5.74
CA LYS A 99 -3.13 1.81 -7.19
C LYS A 99 -2.46 0.58 -7.79
N ILE A 100 -3.13 -0.11 -8.71
CA ILE A 100 -2.53 -1.21 -9.46
C ILE A 100 -1.74 -0.67 -10.66
N LEU A 101 -0.45 -1.00 -10.75
CA LEU A 101 0.42 -0.63 -11.87
C LEU A 101 0.56 -1.75 -12.91
N GLN A 102 0.49 -3.00 -12.48
CA GLN A 102 0.54 -4.17 -13.37
C GLN A 102 -0.24 -5.33 -12.74
N GLY A 103 -0.96 -6.09 -13.57
CA GLY A 103 -1.64 -7.30 -13.15
C GLY A 103 -2.93 -6.99 -12.37
N ASN A 104 -3.27 -7.85 -11.41
CA ASN A 104 -4.48 -7.71 -10.60
C ASN A 104 -4.20 -8.12 -9.16
N LEU A 105 -4.85 -7.46 -8.20
CA LEU A 105 -4.79 -7.85 -6.78
C LEU A 105 -6.19 -8.06 -6.23
N LYS A 106 -6.38 -9.14 -5.49
CA LYS A 106 -7.59 -9.37 -4.71
C LYS A 106 -7.43 -8.71 -3.35
N GLU A 107 -8.33 -7.80 -3.01
CA GLU A 107 -8.47 -7.23 -1.68
C GLU A 107 -9.62 -7.91 -0.96
N THR A 108 -9.39 -8.38 0.26
CA THR A 108 -10.42 -8.88 1.17
C THR A 108 -10.44 -8.00 2.42
N LEU A 109 -11.58 -7.36 2.68
CA LEU A 109 -11.80 -6.54 3.87
C LEU A 109 -12.29 -7.40 5.04
N PHE A 110 -11.82 -7.08 6.24
CA PHE A 110 -12.18 -7.74 7.49
C PHE A 110 -12.66 -6.73 8.52
N GLU A 111 -13.54 -7.18 9.41
CA GLU A 111 -13.90 -6.45 10.61
C GLU A 111 -12.76 -6.48 11.63
N TRP A 112 -12.75 -5.48 12.51
CA TRP A 112 -11.88 -5.51 13.69
C TRP A 112 -12.30 -6.66 14.62
N PRO A 113 -11.34 -7.41 15.20
CA PRO A 113 -11.67 -8.46 16.15
C PRO A 113 -12.35 -7.85 17.39
N GLY A 114 -13.41 -8.49 17.88
CA GLY A 114 -14.12 -8.05 19.08
C GLY A 114 -13.22 -8.08 20.33
N LYS A 115 -13.65 -7.40 21.41
CA LYS A 115 -12.88 -7.18 22.66
C LYS A 115 -12.30 -8.43 23.34
N LYS A 116 -12.81 -9.63 23.02
CA LYS A 116 -12.30 -10.89 23.57
C LYS A 116 -11.26 -11.59 22.68
N GLY A 117 -10.99 -11.15 21.45
CA GLY A 117 -9.91 -11.69 20.61
C GLY A 117 -9.92 -13.21 20.42
N ASN A 118 -11.10 -13.84 20.40
CA ASN A 118 -11.25 -15.30 20.54
C ASN A 118 -12.11 -15.91 19.43
N GLY A 119 -11.89 -15.54 18.17
CA GLY A 119 -12.68 -16.09 17.08
C GLY A 119 -12.11 -15.81 15.71
N GLU A 120 -12.60 -16.57 14.73
CA GLU A 120 -12.26 -16.37 13.33
C GLU A 120 -12.66 -14.97 12.87
N MET A 121 -11.77 -14.29 12.15
CA MET A 121 -12.01 -12.95 11.65
C MET A 121 -13.11 -12.95 10.59
N THR A 122 -14.07 -12.04 10.74
CA THR A 122 -15.20 -11.90 9.83
C THR A 122 -14.81 -11.10 8.59
N LYS A 123 -14.98 -11.71 7.41
CA LYS A 123 -14.85 -11.02 6.12
C LYS A 123 -16.04 -10.09 5.91
N LYS A 124 -15.77 -8.83 5.56
CA LYS A 124 -16.79 -7.82 5.18
C LYS A 124 -17.13 -7.91 3.70
N SER A 125 -16.11 -7.96 2.85
CA SER A 125 -16.25 -7.98 1.40
C SER A 125 -14.93 -8.39 0.75
N GLU A 126 -14.99 -8.68 -0.55
CA GLU A 126 -13.81 -8.87 -1.38
C GLU A 126 -14.03 -8.26 -2.76
N ARG A 127 -12.94 -7.80 -3.38
CA ARG A 127 -12.92 -7.26 -4.74
C ARG A 127 -11.60 -7.57 -5.42
N VAL A 128 -11.61 -7.59 -6.76
CA VAL A 128 -10.39 -7.66 -7.57
C VAL A 128 -10.14 -6.28 -8.16
N LEU A 129 -8.99 -5.70 -7.82
CA LEU A 129 -8.50 -4.46 -8.39
C LEU A 129 -7.67 -4.77 -9.62
N ARG A 130 -8.01 -4.10 -10.72
CA ARG A 130 -7.38 -4.22 -12.03
C ARG A 130 -6.40 -3.07 -12.24
N GLU A 131 -5.55 -3.21 -13.25
CA GLU A 131 -4.62 -2.17 -13.69
C GLU A 131 -5.26 -0.78 -13.76
N ASN A 132 -4.49 0.21 -13.30
CA ASN A 132 -4.83 1.62 -13.11
C ASN A 132 -5.92 1.96 -12.08
N GLN A 133 -6.70 1.00 -11.57
CA GLN A 133 -7.65 1.27 -10.49
C GLN A 133 -6.95 1.66 -9.18
N CYS A 134 -7.53 2.60 -8.44
CA CYS A 134 -7.06 2.99 -7.11
C CYS A 134 -8.09 2.62 -6.03
N ALA A 135 -7.64 1.94 -4.99
CA ALA A 135 -8.38 1.66 -3.78
C ALA A 135 -7.90 2.53 -2.62
N TYR A 136 -8.80 2.80 -1.69
CA TYR A 136 -8.52 3.52 -0.45
C TYR A 136 -8.97 2.72 0.77
N ILE A 137 -8.19 2.77 1.83
CA ILE A 137 -8.52 2.22 3.14
C ILE A 137 -7.87 3.05 4.27
N ASN A 138 -8.51 3.04 5.44
CA ASN A 138 -7.91 3.42 6.71
C ASN A 138 -8.52 2.56 7.83
N ASP A 139 -8.01 2.71 9.05
CA ASP A 139 -8.42 1.89 10.19
C ASP A 139 -9.91 2.02 10.57
N SER A 140 -10.56 3.14 10.23
CA SER A 140 -12.01 3.32 10.45
C SER A 140 -12.87 2.48 9.50
N ILE A 141 -12.35 2.12 8.32
CA ILE A 141 -13.04 1.26 7.34
C ILE A 141 -12.92 -0.21 7.75
N GLY A 142 -11.74 -0.63 8.20
CA GLY A 142 -11.46 -1.98 8.67
C GLY A 142 -10.03 -2.42 8.40
N LEU A 143 -9.84 -3.74 8.44
CA LEU A 143 -8.58 -4.41 8.15
C LEU A 143 -8.63 -4.98 6.74
N HIS A 144 -7.49 -5.25 6.12
CA HIS A 144 -7.50 -5.95 4.84
C HIS A 144 -6.37 -6.96 4.64
N ARG A 145 -6.59 -7.86 3.69
CA ARG A 145 -5.56 -8.70 3.08
C ARG A 145 -5.54 -8.44 1.59
N VAL A 146 -4.35 -8.33 1.02
CA VAL A 146 -4.11 -8.11 -0.41
C VAL A 146 -3.32 -9.28 -0.96
N GLU A 147 -3.78 -9.87 -2.06
CA GLU A 147 -3.23 -11.10 -2.62
C GLU A 147 -3.11 -11.00 -4.14
N ASN A 148 -1.96 -11.38 -4.69
CA ASN A 148 -1.85 -11.77 -6.08
C ASN A 148 -2.36 -13.22 -6.22
N ILE A 149 -3.59 -13.37 -6.70
CA ILE A 149 -4.22 -14.68 -6.90
C ILE A 149 -3.78 -15.36 -8.20
N SER A 150 -2.97 -14.70 -9.03
CA SER A 150 -2.40 -15.31 -10.22
C SER A 150 -1.29 -16.29 -9.86
N HIS A 151 -1.26 -17.42 -10.56
CA HIS A 151 -0.21 -18.44 -10.46
C HIS A 151 0.78 -18.39 -11.63
N THR A 152 0.62 -17.43 -12.55
CA THR A 152 1.43 -17.33 -13.77
C THR A 152 1.90 -15.91 -14.08
N GLU A 153 1.35 -14.91 -13.41
CA GLU A 153 1.63 -13.50 -13.69
C GLU A 153 1.92 -12.75 -12.38
N PRO A 154 2.99 -11.93 -12.33
CA PRO A 154 3.22 -11.04 -11.21
C PRO A 154 2.25 -9.85 -11.21
N ALA A 155 2.11 -9.21 -10.05
CA ALA A 155 1.41 -7.95 -9.92
C ALA A 155 2.31 -6.87 -9.30
N VAL A 156 2.05 -5.61 -9.63
CA VAL A 156 2.75 -4.45 -9.09
C VAL A 156 1.72 -3.41 -8.68
N SER A 157 1.90 -2.82 -7.50
CA SER A 157 1.00 -1.79 -6.98
C SER A 157 1.77 -0.63 -6.37
N LEU A 158 1.27 0.59 -6.58
CA LEU A 158 1.75 1.82 -5.97
C LEU A 158 0.94 2.11 -4.70
N HIS A 159 1.63 2.29 -3.58
CA HIS A 159 1.05 2.55 -2.27
C HIS A 159 1.47 3.92 -1.77
N LEU A 160 0.51 4.72 -1.32
CA LEU A 160 0.74 5.96 -0.60
C LEU A 160 0.21 5.84 0.82
N TYR A 161 1.06 6.10 1.81
CA TYR A 161 0.68 6.14 3.22
C TYR A 161 0.87 7.54 3.80
N SER A 162 -0.15 8.07 4.49
CA SER A 162 -0.08 9.37 5.16
C SER A 162 -0.86 9.39 6.48
N PRO A 163 -0.25 9.73 7.62
CA PRO A 163 1.19 9.97 7.82
C PRO A 163 2.05 8.73 7.48
N PRO A 164 3.38 8.88 7.35
CA PRO A 164 4.27 7.73 7.24
C PRO A 164 4.30 6.93 8.55
N PHE A 165 4.39 5.61 8.45
CA PHE A 165 4.58 4.72 9.59
C PHE A 165 5.61 3.62 9.27
N ASP A 166 6.23 3.08 10.32
CA ASP A 166 7.25 2.02 10.25
C ASP A 166 6.79 0.71 10.92
N THR A 167 5.65 0.72 11.60
CA THR A 167 5.08 -0.45 12.26
C THR A 167 3.60 -0.56 11.96
N CYS A 168 3.10 -1.78 11.86
CA CYS A 168 1.67 -2.09 11.82
C CYS A 168 1.38 -3.34 12.63
N ASN A 169 0.11 -3.67 12.83
CA ASN A 169 -0.31 -4.94 13.38
C ASN A 169 -0.74 -5.88 12.27
N THR A 170 -0.27 -7.12 12.32
CA THR A 170 -0.82 -8.23 11.55
C THR A 170 -1.74 -9.07 12.43
N PHE A 171 -2.75 -9.67 11.84
CA PHE A 171 -3.78 -10.44 12.54
C PHE A 171 -3.82 -11.87 12.04
N ASP A 172 -3.84 -12.81 12.98
CA ASP A 172 -4.12 -14.21 12.68
C ASP A 172 -5.61 -14.37 12.35
N GLN A 173 -5.92 -14.89 11.17
CA GLN A 173 -7.31 -14.99 10.70
C GLN A 173 -8.17 -15.90 11.59
N ARG A 174 -7.60 -16.95 12.21
CA ARG A 174 -8.38 -17.95 12.97
C ARG A 174 -8.74 -17.47 14.36
N THR A 175 -7.91 -16.61 14.93
CA THR A 175 -8.00 -16.21 16.33
C THR A 175 -8.26 -14.73 16.52
N GLY A 176 -7.94 -13.89 15.52
CA GLY A 176 -7.96 -12.43 15.65
C GLY A 176 -6.84 -11.87 16.52
N HIS A 177 -5.88 -12.70 16.96
CA HIS A 177 -4.73 -12.24 17.72
C HIS A 177 -3.84 -11.37 16.84
N LYS A 178 -3.38 -10.25 17.41
CA LYS A 178 -2.56 -9.28 16.69
C LYS A 178 -1.09 -9.37 17.10
N HIS A 179 -0.20 -9.22 16.12
CA HIS A 179 1.23 -9.15 16.30
C HIS A 179 1.75 -7.83 15.72
N LYS A 180 2.52 -7.08 16.51
CA LYS A 180 3.17 -5.87 16.01
C LYS A 180 4.35 -6.28 15.12
N VAL A 181 4.42 -5.71 13.92
CA VAL A 181 5.48 -5.98 12.94
C VAL A 181 6.10 -4.66 12.51
N THR A 182 7.44 -4.61 12.46
CA THR A 182 8.17 -3.50 11.84
C THR A 182 8.28 -3.73 10.35
N MET A 183 7.83 -2.75 9.57
CA MET A 183 7.94 -2.76 8.12
C MET A 183 9.36 -2.39 7.70
N THR A 184 9.91 -3.16 6.76
CA THR A 184 11.25 -2.92 6.21
C THR A 184 11.16 -2.71 4.71
N PHE A 185 11.92 -1.75 4.19
CA PHE A 185 12.07 -1.57 2.75
C PHE A 185 13.05 -2.59 2.17
N TYR A 186 12.64 -3.26 1.10
CA TYR A 186 13.49 -4.09 0.27
C TYR A 186 14.42 -3.24 -0.61
N SER A 187 13.93 -2.13 -1.14
CA SER A 187 14.80 -1.13 -1.77
C SER A 187 14.32 0.27 -1.46
N GLN A 188 15.22 1.23 -1.60
CA GLN A 188 14.91 2.65 -1.47
C GLN A 188 15.49 3.38 -2.67
N PHE A 189 14.68 4.18 -3.34
CA PHE A 189 15.08 5.02 -4.48
C PHE A 189 15.76 4.24 -5.61
N GLY A 190 15.30 3.00 -5.84
CA GLY A 190 15.88 2.13 -6.87
C GLY A 190 17.12 1.35 -6.42
N GLU A 191 17.57 1.48 -5.18
CA GLU A 191 18.77 0.79 -4.65
C GLU A 191 18.41 -0.24 -3.57
N ARG A 192 18.97 -1.46 -3.65
CA ARG A 192 18.68 -2.53 -2.69
C ARG A 192 19.18 -2.15 -1.29
N THR A 193 18.31 -2.25 -0.28
CA THR A 193 18.74 -2.04 1.11
C THR A 193 19.67 -3.16 1.54
N VAL A 194 20.80 -2.80 2.16
CA VAL A 194 21.74 -3.77 2.71
C VAL A 194 21.05 -4.50 3.87
N CYS A 195 20.99 -5.83 3.78
CA CYS A 195 20.53 -6.65 4.89
C CYS A 195 21.57 -6.56 6.00
N VAL A 196 21.33 -5.76 7.04
CA VAL A 196 22.17 -5.80 8.24
C VAL A 196 21.83 -7.09 8.98
N SER A 197 22.61 -8.15 8.77
CA SER A 197 22.46 -9.43 9.46
C SER A 197 22.84 -9.32 10.94
N THR A 198 22.05 -8.59 11.73
CA THR A 198 22.14 -8.64 13.19
C THR A 198 21.04 -9.53 13.74
N ARG A 199 21.26 -10.85 13.58
CA ARG A 199 20.87 -11.93 14.52
C ARG A 199 21.28 -13.30 13.97
N CYS A 200 22.58 -13.54 13.83
CA CYS A 200 23.13 -14.88 14.02
C CYS A 200 23.24 -15.11 15.53
N GLY A 201 22.15 -15.59 16.13
CA GLY A 201 22.18 -16.26 17.44
C GLY A 201 21.76 -17.71 17.21
N ALA A 202 22.72 -18.61 17.11
CA ALA A 202 22.46 -20.04 17.15
C ALA A 202 21.88 -20.39 18.54
N PRO A 203 20.80 -21.18 18.64
CA PRO A 203 20.47 -21.81 19.90
C PRO A 203 21.33 -23.07 20.08
N HIS A 204 22.00 -23.14 21.23
CA HIS A 204 22.39 -24.40 21.85
C HIS A 204 21.15 -25.18 22.30
#